data_AF-A0A699WVE0-F1
#
_entry.id   AF-A0A699WVE0-F1
#
_cell.length_a   1.000
_cell.length_b   1.000
_cell.length_c   1.000
_cell.angle_alpha   90.00
_cell.angle_beta   90.00
_cell.angle_gamma   90.00
#
_symmetry.space_group_name_H-M   'P 1'
#
loop_
_entity.id
_entity.type
_entity.pdbx_description
1 polymer ?
#
loop_
_entity_poly.entity_id
_entity_poly.type
_entity_poly.pdbx_seq_one_letter_code
_entity_poly.pdbx_strand_id
1 'polypeptide(L)'
;EVAYNPAVPPEAYDFVVIDECHRSIYNVWQQVLEYFDAHLIGLTATPAKQTFGFFNQNLVMEYSHERAVVDGVNVGSDVFRIQTEITARGSRIEAGSSIKRMERQTRKKRWETLDDDLVYAGT
;
A
#
# COMPACT_ATOMS: atom_id res chain seq x y z
N GLU A 1 16.45 15.22 7.47
CA GLU A 1 16.02 16.01 8.62
C GLU A 1 15.58 17.36 8.07
N VAL A 2 14.37 17.80 8.40
CA VAL A 2 13.84 19.11 7.99
C VAL A 2 14.42 20.17 8.91
N ALA A 3 14.97 21.24 8.34
CA ALA A 3 15.61 22.34 9.07
C ALA A 3 14.90 23.66 8.75
N TYR A 4 15.01 24.62 9.68
CA TYR A 4 14.42 25.94 9.51
C TYR A 4 14.94 26.66 8.27
N ASN A 5 14.03 27.24 7.48
CA ASN A 5 14.33 28.05 6.30
C ASN A 5 13.67 29.44 6.43
N PRO A 6 14.43 30.54 6.55
CA PRO A 6 13.84 31.87 6.68
C PRO A 6 13.08 32.34 5.43
N ALA A 7 13.32 31.74 4.26
CA ALA A 7 12.56 32.04 3.04
C ALA A 7 11.17 31.40 3.04
N VAL A 8 10.96 30.38 3.86
CA VAL A 8 9.69 29.64 3.98
C VAL A 8 9.47 29.33 5.46
N PRO A 9 9.11 30.35 6.28
CA PRO A 9 8.97 30.19 7.72
C PRO A 9 7.80 29.25 8.09
N PRO A 10 7.75 28.72 9.33
CA PRO A 10 6.65 27.85 9.79
C PRO A 10 5.26 28.44 9.59
N GLU A 11 5.11 29.76 9.70
CA GLU A 11 3.84 30.50 9.59
C GLU A 11 3.52 30.90 8.14
N ALA A 12 4.25 30.38 7.15
CA ALA A 12 4.09 30.76 5.75
C ALA A 12 2.73 30.39 5.14
N TYR A 13 2.02 29.42 5.74
CA TYR A 13 0.77 28.89 5.23
C TYR A 13 -0.27 28.77 6.34
N ASP A 14 -1.49 29.24 6.09
CA ASP A 14 -2.62 28.97 6.99
C ASP A 14 -3.17 27.54 6.81
N PHE A 15 -3.05 26.99 5.59
CA PHE A 15 -3.56 25.67 5.22
C PHE A 15 -2.56 24.89 4.36
N VAL A 16 -2.49 23.57 4.59
CA VAL A 16 -1.75 22.63 3.74
C VAL A 16 -2.71 21.53 3.29
N VAL A 17 -2.88 21.41 1.97
CA VAL A 17 -3.69 20.34 1.36
C VAL A 17 -2.76 19.19 0.96
N ILE A 18 -3.06 18.01 1.48
CA ILE A 18 -2.23 16.81 1.32
C ILE A 18 -3.00 15.84 0.44
N ASP A 19 -2.58 15.74 -0.81
CA ASP A 19 -3.08 14.70 -1.71
C ASP A 19 -2.48 13.34 -1.36
N GLU A 20 -3.25 12.28 -1.59
CA GLU A 20 -2.96 10.90 -1.19
C GLU A 20 -2.37 10.81 0.23
N CYS A 21 -3.04 11.44 1.19
CA CYS A 21 -2.52 11.65 2.54
C CYS A 21 -2.17 10.33 3.24
N HIS A 22 -2.79 9.22 2.86
CA HIS A 22 -2.44 7.88 3.35
C HIS A 22 -0.98 7.47 3.06
N ARG A 23 -0.29 8.08 2.09
CA ARG A 23 1.13 7.86 1.79
C ARG A 23 2.03 8.93 2.38
N SER A 24 1.54 10.17 2.40
CA SER A 24 2.33 11.37 2.69
C SER A 24 2.48 11.67 4.19
N ILE A 25 1.66 11.07 5.05
CA ILE A 25 1.77 11.27 6.51
C ILE A 25 2.92 10.49 7.17
N TYR A 26 3.81 9.87 6.39
CA TYR A 26 4.90 9.04 6.91
C TYR A 26 6.29 9.56 6.52
N ASN A 27 7.29 9.17 7.30
CA ASN A 27 8.72 9.36 7.03
C ASN A 27 9.09 10.83 6.78
N VAL A 28 9.72 11.10 5.63
CA VAL A 28 10.25 12.42 5.27
C VAL A 28 9.15 13.47 5.19
N TRP A 29 7.98 13.11 4.69
CA TRP A 29 6.88 14.05 4.49
C TRP A 29 6.22 14.45 5.81
N GLN A 30 6.16 13.55 6.79
CA GLN A 30 5.67 13.89 8.12
C GLN A 30 6.44 15.08 8.73
N GLN A 31 7.77 15.09 8.59
CA GLN A 31 8.60 16.20 9.09
C GLN A 31 8.31 17.53 8.38
N VAL A 32 7.90 17.48 7.11
CA VAL A 32 7.49 18.68 6.35
C VAL A 32 6.13 19.18 6.84
N LEU A 33 5.20 18.26 7.14
CA LEU A 33 3.88 18.63 7.64
C LEU A 33 3.92 19.19 9.07
N GLU A 34 4.82 18.67 9.92
CA GLU A 34 5.05 19.15 11.28
C GLU A 34 5.86 20.46 11.32
N TYR A 35 6.54 20.83 10.23
CA TYR A 35 7.31 22.07 10.15
C TYR A 35 6.43 23.32 10.08
N PHE A 36 5.26 23.22 9.45
CA PHE A 36 4.35 24.35 9.25
C PHE A 36 3.33 24.44 10.38
N ASP A 37 3.12 25.65 10.91
CA ASP A 37 2.02 25.97 11.82
C ASP A 37 0.76 26.26 11.00
N ALA A 38 0.22 25.21 10.39
CA ALA A 38 -0.87 25.29 9.42
C ALA A 38 -1.96 24.25 9.70
N HIS A 39 -3.18 24.56 9.29
CA HIS A 39 -4.27 23.58 9.27
C HIS A 39 -4.06 22.56 8.15
N LEU A 40 -4.00 21.27 8.51
CA LEU A 40 -3.79 20.18 7.56
C LEU A 40 -5.12 19.62 7.04
N ILE A 41 -5.28 19.57 5.72
CA ILE A 41 -6.44 19.00 5.03
C ILE A 41 -5.97 17.78 4.23
N GLY A 42 -6.35 16.58 4.66
CA GLY A 42 -5.99 15.34 3.97
C GLY A 42 -7.05 14.90 2.96
N LEU A 43 -6.62 14.58 1.75
CA LEU A 43 -7.43 13.96 0.70
C LEU A 43 -6.91 12.55 0.44
N THR A 44 -7.79 11.55 0.35
CA THR A 44 -7.41 10.18 0.00
C THR A 44 -8.59 9.40 -0.56
N ALA A 45 -8.33 8.57 -1.57
CA ALA A 45 -9.31 7.59 -2.07
C ALA A 45 -9.26 6.26 -1.29
N THR A 46 -8.17 6.00 -0.57
CA THR A 46 -7.95 4.75 0.16
C THR A 46 -7.65 5.04 1.63
N PRO A 47 -8.68 5.27 2.46
CA PRO A 47 -8.47 5.57 3.87
C PRO A 47 -7.92 4.36 4.63
N ALA A 48 -6.92 4.59 5.48
CA ALA A 48 -6.32 3.59 6.35
C ALA A 48 -6.45 4.01 7.82
N LYS A 49 -6.44 3.04 8.76
CA LYS A 49 -6.59 3.31 10.20
C LYS A 49 -5.59 4.34 10.73
N GLN A 50 -4.36 4.28 10.25
CA GLN A 50 -3.28 5.19 10.60
C GLN A 50 -3.55 6.61 10.11
N THR A 51 -4.13 6.76 8.90
CA THR A 51 -4.56 8.06 8.36
C THR A 51 -5.60 8.70 9.27
N PHE A 52 -6.60 7.95 9.68
CA PHE A 52 -7.56 8.45 10.66
C PHE A 52 -6.90 8.84 11.99
N GLY A 53 -5.93 8.04 12.47
CA GLY A 53 -5.18 8.35 13.67
C GLY A 53 -4.43 9.69 13.58
N PHE A 54 -3.74 9.94 12.46
CA PHE A 54 -3.01 11.19 12.22
C PHE A 54 -3.92 12.42 12.28
N PHE A 55 -5.11 12.34 11.69
CA PHE A 55 -6.09 13.42 11.70
C PHE A 55 -7.03 13.40 12.92
N ASN A 56 -6.66 12.74 14.02
CA ASN A 56 -7.46 12.67 15.25
C ASN A 56 -8.91 12.19 15.03
N GLN A 57 -9.09 11.25 14.10
CA GLN A 57 -10.39 10.72 13.66
C GLN A 57 -11.35 11.79 13.13
N ASN A 58 -10.85 12.96 12.75
CA ASN A 58 -11.64 14.05 12.17
C ASN A 58 -11.95 13.79 10.68
N LEU A 59 -12.83 12.82 10.43
CA LEU A 59 -13.39 12.59 9.10
C LEU A 59 -14.48 13.62 8.82
N VAL A 60 -14.18 14.59 7.94
CA VAL A 60 -15.13 15.65 7.58
C VAL A 60 -16.19 15.15 6.59
N MET A 61 -15.77 14.38 5.58
CA MET A 61 -16.65 13.87 4.53
C MET A 61 -16.08 12.60 3.91
N GLU A 62 -16.97 11.67 3.60
CA GLU A 62 -16.66 10.47 2.81
C GLU A 62 -17.67 10.36 1.65
N TYR A 63 -17.14 10.10 0.46
CA TYR A 63 -17.92 9.83 -0.73
C TYR A 63 -17.48 8.49 -1.30
N SER A 64 -18.20 7.43 -0.94
CA SER A 64 -17.80 6.06 -1.25
C SER A 64 -17.94 5.75 -2.74
N HIS A 65 -17.24 4.70 -3.19
CA HIS A 65 -17.35 4.21 -4.56
C HIS A 65 -18.78 3.78 -4.89
N GLU A 66 -19.48 3.08 -3.98
CA GLU A 66 -20.86 2.65 -4.19
C GLU A 66 -21.80 3.84 -4.40
N ARG A 67 -21.64 4.90 -3.59
CA ARG A 67 -22.41 6.13 -3.76
C ARG A 67 -22.10 6.80 -5.09
N ALA A 68 -20.82 6.90 -5.45
CA ALA A 68 -20.40 7.47 -6.73
C ALA A 68 -20.99 6.73 -7.93
N VAL A 69 -21.16 5.40 -7.83
CA VAL A 69 -21.82 4.59 -8.86
C VAL A 69 -23.33 4.84 -8.92
N VAL A 70 -24.00 4.89 -7.76
CA VAL A 70 -25.45 5.20 -7.68
C VAL A 70 -25.76 6.60 -8.23
N ASP A 71 -24.91 7.58 -7.91
CA ASP A 71 -25.06 8.97 -8.34
C ASP A 71 -24.65 9.18 -9.82
N GLY A 72 -24.17 8.13 -10.50
CA GLY A 72 -23.77 8.19 -11.92
C GLY A 72 -22.47 8.94 -12.19
N VAL A 73 -21.69 9.23 -11.14
CA VAL A 73 -20.36 9.86 -11.24
C VAL A 73 -19.30 8.84 -11.66
N ASN A 74 -19.39 7.62 -11.14
CA ASN A 74 -18.50 6.51 -11.44
C ASN A 74 -19.24 5.35 -12.12
N VAL A 75 -18.49 4.50 -12.80
CA VAL A 75 -18.99 3.25 -13.38
C VAL A 75 -18.68 2.10 -12.42
N GLY A 76 -19.66 1.21 -12.20
CA GLY A 76 -19.46 -0.01 -11.42
C GLY A 76 -18.51 -1.00 -12.10
N SER A 77 -18.05 -2.00 -11.35
CA SER A 77 -17.16 -3.03 -11.88
C SER A 77 -17.53 -4.42 -11.34
N ASP A 78 -17.32 -5.43 -12.18
CA ASP A 78 -17.43 -6.83 -11.81
C ASP A 78 -16.06 -7.42 -11.52
N VAL A 79 -15.90 -8.05 -10.35
CA VAL A 79 -14.63 -8.65 -9.92
C VAL A 79 -14.63 -10.15 -10.18
N PHE A 80 -13.82 -10.57 -11.16
CA PHE A 80 -13.59 -12.00 -11.45
C PHE A 80 -12.28 -12.46 -10.82
N ARG A 81 -12.38 -13.24 -9.73
CA ARG A 81 -11.20 -13.88 -9.12
C ARG A 81 -10.90 -15.19 -9.84
N ILE A 82 -9.80 -15.22 -10.59
CA ILE A 82 -9.35 -16.41 -11.32
C ILE A 82 -8.22 -17.06 -10.53
N GLN A 83 -8.36 -18.34 -10.21
CA GLN A 83 -7.33 -19.17 -9.58
C GLN A 83 -7.04 -20.37 -10.49
N THR A 84 -5.76 -20.64 -10.74
CA THR A 84 -5.37 -21.81 -11.54
C THR A 84 -5.51 -23.09 -10.70
N GLU A 85 -5.79 -24.22 -11.36
CA GLU A 85 -5.86 -25.51 -10.64
C GLU A 85 -4.54 -25.84 -9.94
N ILE A 86 -3.39 -25.52 -10.56
CA ILE A 86 -2.06 -25.71 -9.98
C ILE A 86 -1.88 -24.84 -8.72
N THR A 87 -2.35 -23.59 -8.73
CA THR A 87 -2.30 -22.74 -7.52
C THR A 87 -3.19 -23.30 -6.41
N ALA A 88 -4.37 -23.83 -6.75
CA ALA A 88 -5.33 -24.33 -5.77
C ALA A 88 -4.95 -25.70 -5.18
N ARG A 89 -4.44 -26.61 -6.01
CA ARG A 89 -4.16 -28.01 -5.62
C ARG A 89 -2.68 -28.29 -5.42
N GLY A 90 -1.81 -27.39 -5.88
CA GLY A 90 -0.40 -27.66 -6.00
C GLY A 90 -0.09 -28.50 -7.23
N SER A 91 1.15 -28.96 -7.34
CA SER A 91 1.57 -29.82 -8.44
C SER A 91 2.80 -30.64 -8.04
N ARG A 92 3.26 -31.46 -8.98
CA ARG A 92 4.49 -32.23 -8.88
C ARG A 92 5.54 -31.63 -9.82
N ILE A 93 6.74 -31.45 -9.32
CA ILE A 93 7.93 -31.15 -10.10
C ILE A 93 8.73 -32.45 -10.21
N GLU A 94 9.06 -32.87 -11.43
CA GLU A 94 9.73 -34.13 -11.69
C GLU A 94 11.20 -34.09 -11.25
N ALA A 95 11.71 -35.23 -10.78
CA ALA A 95 13.13 -35.45 -10.53
C ALA A 95 13.99 -35.04 -11.75
N GLY A 96 15.18 -34.50 -11.51
CA GLY A 96 16.06 -33.94 -12.53
C GLY A 96 15.75 -32.50 -12.94
N SER A 97 14.64 -31.92 -12.48
CA SER A 97 14.33 -30.50 -12.71
C SER A 97 15.25 -29.59 -11.89
N SER A 98 15.82 -28.56 -12.51
CA SER A 98 16.57 -27.51 -11.81
C SER A 98 15.63 -26.45 -11.24
N ILE A 99 15.54 -26.38 -9.92
CA ILE A 99 14.71 -25.40 -9.21
C ILE A 99 15.56 -24.33 -8.53
N LYS A 100 14.97 -23.15 -8.35
CA LYS A 100 15.58 -22.05 -7.59
C LYS A 100 14.97 -21.98 -6.20
N ARG A 101 15.74 -22.38 -5.19
CA ARG A 101 15.31 -22.31 -3.79
C ARG A 101 15.72 -20.98 -3.17
N MET A 102 14.82 -20.38 -2.41
CA MET A 102 15.09 -19.17 -1.64
C MET A 102 14.95 -19.47 -0.15
N GLU A 103 16.01 -19.20 0.61
CA GLU A 103 15.95 -19.27 2.07
C GLU A 103 15.12 -18.09 2.60
N ARG A 104 14.01 -18.37 3.30
CA ARG A 104 13.03 -17.35 3.67
C ARG A 104 13.60 -16.25 4.58
N GLN A 105 14.52 -16.61 5.47
CA GLN A 105 15.09 -15.67 6.46
C GLN A 105 16.18 -14.78 5.86
N THR A 106 17.06 -15.33 5.02
CA THR A 106 18.22 -14.61 4.48
C THR A 106 18.00 -14.06 3.07
N ARG A 107 16.92 -14.50 2.39
CA ARG A 107 16.64 -14.26 0.97
C ARG A 107 17.74 -14.73 0.01
N LYS A 108 18.71 -15.53 0.48
CA LYS A 108 19.73 -16.14 -0.38
C LYS A 108 19.07 -17.13 -1.35
N LYS A 109 19.44 -17.05 -2.63
CA LYS A 109 18.90 -17.87 -3.71
C LYS A 109 19.95 -18.87 -4.17
N ARG A 110 19.58 -20.16 -4.26
CA ARG A 110 20.45 -21.24 -4.73
C ARG A 110 19.72 -22.08 -5.78
N TRP A 111 20.45 -22.49 -6.81
CA TRP A 111 19.98 -23.48 -7.77
C TRP A 111 20.28 -24.87 -7.24
N GLU A 112 19.31 -25.76 -7.37
CA GLU A 112 19.38 -27.15 -6.94
C GLU A 112 18.65 -28.01 -7.98
N THR A 113 19.29 -29.10 -8.39
CA THR A 113 18.62 -30.12 -9.20
C THR A 113 17.95 -31.09 -8.25
N LEU A 114 16.68 -31.39 -8.49
CA LEU A 114 15.92 -32.31 -7.65
C LEU A 114 16.39 -33.75 -7.87
N ASP A 115 16.74 -34.45 -6.79
CA ASP A 115 17.05 -35.87 -6.82
C ASP A 115 15.77 -36.74 -6.92
N ASP A 116 14.68 -36.29 -6.28
CA ASP A 116 13.37 -36.95 -6.26
C ASP A 116 12.25 -36.00 -6.72
N ASP A 117 11.08 -36.56 -7.07
CA ASP A 117 9.87 -35.78 -7.37
C ASP A 117 9.48 -34.90 -6.17
N LEU A 118 9.29 -33.61 -6.43
CA LEU A 118 8.83 -32.65 -5.42
C LEU A 118 7.34 -32.38 -5.59
N VAL A 119 6.53 -32.89 -4.66
CA VAL A 119 5.11 -32.54 -4.55
C VAL A 119 4.95 -31.35 -3.62
N TYR A 120 4.33 -30.28 -4.11
CA TYR A 120 3.97 -29.12 -3.30
C TYR A 120 2.46 -28.93 -3.30
N ALA A 121 1.93 -28.47 -2.16
CA ALA A 121 0.51 -28.16 -2.02
C ALA A 121 0.19 -26.78 -2.61
N GLY A 122 -1.08 -26.57 -2.93
CA GLY A 122 -1.58 -25.26 -3.32
C GLY A 122 -1.45 -24.23 -2.20
N THR A 123 -1.63 -22.96 -2.57
CA THR A 123 -1.54 -21.80 -1.67
C THR A 123 -2.78 -20.94 -1.75
#